data_AF-A0A852JDL6-F1
#
_entry.id   AF-A0A852JDL6-F1
#
_cell.length_a   1.000
_cell.length_b   1.000
_cell.length_c   1.000
_cell.angle_alpha   90.00
_cell.angle_beta   90.00
_cell.angle_gamma   90.00
#
_symmetry.space_group_name_H-M   'P 1'
#
loop_
_entity.id
_entity.type
_entity.pdbx_description
1 polymer ?
#
loop_
_entity_poly.entity_id
_entity_poly.type
_entity_poly.pdbx_seq_one_letter_code
_entity_poly.pdbx_strand_id
1 'polypeptide(L)'
;SAFFCWLDYLDELVMGAHLVLADAITDAVEEKFFQGILQPQLLQMSELDVLHATALLTGTVRQIRAPSLLHHLILFLLGPDQHPESPGDCPHPLRTQLIDRCNHISDEISLASLRLFEELLKKPHEHVARSLALRNLETRGYLQHDPPLPEERGPPEADPEEDGLDLEEDPYFTDGYPGASFGVVKKIPMGTGRGQVSEVVSR
;
A
#
# COMPACT_ATOMS: atom_id res chain seq x y z
N SER A 1 -0.15 -30.31 9.76
CA SER A 1 0.90 -31.12 9.12
C SER A 1 2.20 -30.92 9.90
N ALA A 2 3.12 -31.90 9.88
CA ALA A 2 4.38 -31.81 10.64
C ALA A 2 5.20 -30.55 10.28
N PHE A 3 5.13 -30.09 9.02
CA PHE A 3 5.76 -28.85 8.55
C PHE A 3 5.28 -27.61 9.32
N PHE A 4 3.97 -27.38 9.42
CA PHE A 4 3.46 -26.19 10.12
C PHE A 4 3.69 -26.27 11.63
N CYS A 5 3.82 -27.46 12.22
CA CYS A 5 4.24 -27.59 13.62
C CYS A 5 5.72 -27.21 13.82
N TRP A 6 6.59 -27.61 12.88
CA TRP A 6 7.99 -27.17 12.89
C TRP A 6 8.11 -25.65 12.69
N LEU A 7 7.32 -25.09 11.76
CA LEU A 7 7.30 -23.64 11.52
C LEU A 7 6.79 -22.86 12.74
N ASP A 8 5.74 -23.36 13.41
CA ASP A 8 5.22 -22.77 14.65
C ASP A 8 6.30 -22.70 15.74
N TYR A 9 7.01 -23.81 15.91
CA TYR A 9 8.10 -23.91 16.87
C TYR A 9 9.23 -22.93 16.55
N LEU A 10 9.61 -22.80 15.28
CA LEU A 10 10.62 -21.82 14.85
C LEU A 10 10.16 -20.38 15.09
N ASP A 11 8.91 -20.07 14.78
CA ASP A 11 8.32 -18.74 14.97
C ASP A 11 8.32 -18.34 16.46
N GLU A 12 7.87 -19.24 17.34
CA GLU A 12 7.89 -19.05 18.79
C GLU A 12 9.32 -18.99 19.35
N LEU A 13 10.25 -19.78 18.80
CA LEU A 13 11.65 -19.75 19.21
C LEU A 13 12.30 -18.42 18.88
N VAL A 14 12.09 -17.87 17.68
CA VAL A 14 12.62 -16.56 17.29
C VAL A 14 11.98 -15.44 18.10
N MET A 15 10.68 -15.52 18.38
CA MET A 15 9.96 -14.56 19.25
C MET A 15 10.50 -14.52 20.68
N GLY A 16 10.90 -15.67 21.23
CA GLY A 16 11.39 -15.79 22.61
C GLY A 16 12.91 -15.70 22.79
N ALA A 17 13.68 -15.73 21.70
CA ALA A 17 15.14 -15.75 21.76
C ALA A 17 15.75 -14.36 22.02
N HIS A 18 16.97 -14.36 22.55
CA HIS A 18 17.81 -13.15 22.57
C HIS A 18 18.10 -12.71 21.12
N LEU A 19 18.14 -11.39 20.87
CA LEU A 19 18.27 -10.79 19.53
C LEU A 19 19.34 -11.46 18.65
N VAL A 20 20.57 -11.60 19.17
CA VAL A 20 21.68 -12.25 18.43
C VAL A 20 21.37 -13.68 17.99
N LEU A 21 20.62 -14.44 18.80
CA LEU A 21 20.22 -15.81 18.45
C LEU A 21 19.04 -15.80 17.49
N ALA A 22 18.07 -14.90 17.68
CA ALA A 22 16.96 -14.71 16.77
C ALA A 22 17.44 -14.36 15.35
N ASP A 23 18.43 -13.47 15.24
CA ASP A 23 19.06 -13.08 13.98
C ASP A 23 19.77 -14.28 13.34
N ALA A 24 20.61 -14.99 14.10
CA ALA A 24 21.32 -16.17 13.59
C ALA A 24 20.38 -17.30 13.11
N ILE A 25 19.25 -17.50 13.81
CA ILE A 25 18.22 -18.46 13.38
C ILE A 25 17.55 -17.95 12.09
N THR A 26 17.21 -16.68 12.03
CA THR A 26 16.55 -16.06 10.87
C THR A 26 17.43 -16.17 9.62
N ASP A 27 18.72 -15.84 9.73
CA ASP A 27 19.71 -16.00 8.66
C ASP A 27 19.81 -17.46 8.18
N ALA A 28 19.85 -18.40 9.12
CA ALA A 28 19.90 -19.83 8.79
C ALA A 28 18.61 -20.31 8.09
N VAL A 29 17.44 -19.81 8.50
CA VAL A 29 16.16 -20.11 7.84
C VAL A 29 16.13 -19.53 6.43
N GLU A 30 16.60 -18.31 6.25
CA GLU A 30 16.68 -17.70 4.92
C GLU A 30 17.57 -18.51 3.99
N GLU A 31 18.79 -18.83 4.41
CA GLU A 31 19.75 -19.57 3.58
C GLU A 31 19.25 -20.99 3.28
N LYS A 32 18.87 -21.75 4.32
CA LYS A 32 18.60 -23.19 4.19
C LYS A 32 17.20 -23.48 3.68
N PHE A 33 16.20 -22.69 4.09
CA PHE A 33 14.81 -22.95 3.76
C PHE A 33 14.29 -22.04 2.65
N PHE A 34 14.39 -20.72 2.78
CA PHE A 34 13.85 -19.81 1.75
C PHE A 34 14.61 -19.95 0.43
N GLN A 35 15.93 -19.75 0.45
CA GLN A 35 16.76 -19.82 -0.75
C GLN A 35 17.07 -21.27 -1.14
N GLY A 36 17.40 -22.13 -0.17
CA GLY A 36 17.80 -23.51 -0.43
C GLY A 36 16.68 -24.46 -0.87
N ILE A 37 15.43 -24.22 -0.45
CA ILE A 37 14.31 -25.13 -0.70
C ILE A 37 13.15 -24.42 -1.42
N LEU A 38 12.64 -23.32 -0.86
CA LEU A 38 11.45 -22.67 -1.41
C LEU A 38 11.73 -22.00 -2.76
N GLN A 39 12.87 -21.35 -2.95
CA GLN A 39 13.19 -20.66 -4.20
C GLN A 39 13.26 -21.58 -5.41
N PRO A 40 14.04 -22.69 -5.41
CA PRO A 40 14.07 -23.59 -6.55
C PRO A 40 12.71 -24.23 -6.77
N GLN A 41 12.00 -24.55 -5.68
CA GLN A 41 10.62 -25.01 -5.77
C GLN A 41 9.77 -23.96 -6.48
N LEU A 42 9.69 -22.73 -6.02
CA LEU A 42 8.87 -21.71 -6.66
C LEU A 42 9.29 -21.43 -8.11
N LEU A 43 10.58 -21.41 -8.44
CA LEU A 43 11.06 -21.07 -9.80
C LEU A 43 10.93 -22.21 -10.82
N GLN A 44 11.05 -23.49 -10.42
CA GLN A 44 11.20 -24.63 -11.34
C GLN A 44 10.08 -25.68 -11.19
N MET A 45 8.84 -25.37 -11.62
CA MET A 45 7.68 -26.26 -11.36
C MET A 45 6.91 -26.74 -12.58
N SER A 46 6.39 -27.96 -12.47
CA SER A 46 5.21 -28.44 -13.20
C SER A 46 3.93 -27.83 -12.59
N GLU A 47 2.80 -27.78 -13.31
CA GLU A 47 1.56 -27.12 -12.83
C GLU A 47 1.05 -27.64 -11.47
N LEU A 48 1.15 -28.95 -11.22
CA LEU A 48 0.70 -29.55 -9.95
C LEU A 48 1.57 -29.10 -8.77
N ASP A 49 2.87 -28.99 -9.00
CA ASP A 49 3.80 -28.56 -7.96
C ASP A 49 3.60 -27.07 -7.63
N VAL A 50 3.22 -26.24 -8.61
CA VAL A 50 2.91 -24.81 -8.40
C VAL A 50 1.81 -24.64 -7.37
N LEU A 51 0.71 -25.40 -7.48
CA LEU A 51 -0.40 -25.30 -6.54
C LEU A 51 0.02 -25.69 -5.13
N HIS A 52 0.76 -26.79 -4.99
CA HIS A 52 1.22 -27.25 -3.69
C HIS A 52 2.21 -26.27 -3.05
N ALA A 53 3.21 -25.80 -3.80
CA ALA A 53 4.19 -24.83 -3.31
C ALA A 53 3.54 -23.49 -2.95
N THR A 54 2.59 -23.01 -3.76
CA THR A 54 1.84 -21.78 -3.47
C THR A 54 0.97 -21.92 -2.23
N ALA A 55 0.34 -23.07 -2.02
CA ALA A 55 -0.44 -23.35 -0.80
C ALA A 55 0.45 -23.43 0.46
N LEU A 56 1.61 -24.10 0.36
CA LEU A 56 2.61 -24.14 1.44
C LEU A 56 3.12 -22.74 1.78
N LEU A 57 3.45 -21.95 0.75
CA LEU A 57 3.91 -20.58 0.93
C LEU A 57 2.83 -19.70 1.56
N THR A 58 1.58 -19.81 1.11
CA THR A 58 0.43 -19.10 1.69
C THR A 58 0.29 -19.44 3.18
N GLY A 59 0.39 -20.72 3.53
CA GLY A 59 0.38 -21.15 4.93
C GLY A 59 1.56 -20.61 5.74
N THR A 60 2.74 -20.57 5.13
CA THR A 60 3.97 -20.05 5.74
C THR A 60 3.85 -18.56 6.05
N VAL A 61 3.42 -17.77 5.06
CA VAL A 61 3.12 -16.34 5.25
C VAL A 61 2.11 -16.19 6.37
N ARG A 62 0.98 -16.90 6.33
CA ARG A 62 -0.06 -16.79 7.36
C ARG A 62 0.47 -17.08 8.77
N GLN A 63 1.28 -18.11 8.95
CA GLN A 63 1.72 -18.58 10.26
C GLN A 63 2.82 -17.72 10.90
N ILE A 64 3.77 -17.20 10.13
CA ILE A 64 4.89 -16.43 10.69
C ILE A 64 4.39 -15.12 11.32
N ARG A 65 4.75 -14.91 12.58
CA ARG A 65 4.46 -13.70 13.38
C ARG A 65 5.72 -13.01 13.86
N ALA A 66 6.83 -13.72 14.01
CA ALA A 66 8.10 -13.16 14.43
C ALA A 66 8.56 -12.07 13.46
N PRO A 67 8.79 -10.81 13.92
CA PRO A 67 9.12 -9.71 13.03
C PRO A 67 10.35 -9.96 12.15
N SER A 68 11.42 -10.54 12.71
CA SER A 68 12.65 -10.83 11.96
C SER A 68 12.43 -11.87 10.85
N LEU A 69 11.75 -12.98 11.15
CA LEU A 69 11.40 -13.99 10.14
C LEU A 69 10.46 -13.45 9.07
N LEU A 70 9.47 -12.66 9.48
CA LEU A 70 8.53 -12.04 8.55
C LEU A 70 9.26 -11.09 7.59
N HIS A 71 10.19 -10.29 8.12
CA HIS A 71 11.00 -9.37 7.32
C HIS A 71 11.79 -10.12 6.24
N HIS A 72 12.52 -11.16 6.62
CA HIS A 72 13.32 -11.95 5.68
C HIS A 72 12.45 -12.68 4.65
N LEU A 73 11.28 -13.21 5.07
CA LEU A 73 10.34 -13.81 4.13
C LEU A 73 9.83 -12.80 3.10
N ILE A 74 9.52 -11.58 3.53
CA ILE A 74 9.01 -10.53 2.64
C ILE A 74 10.10 -10.08 1.66
N LEU A 75 11.32 -9.86 2.12
CA LEU A 75 12.47 -9.53 1.24
C LEU A 75 12.75 -10.67 0.25
N PHE A 76 12.67 -11.91 0.72
CA PHE A 76 12.80 -13.09 -0.12
C PHE A 76 11.75 -13.14 -1.25
N LEU A 77 10.48 -12.84 -0.94
CA LEU A 77 9.39 -12.93 -1.92
C LEU A 77 9.31 -11.72 -2.86
N LEU A 78 9.49 -10.52 -2.32
CA LEU A 78 9.21 -9.26 -3.02
C LEU A 78 10.48 -8.52 -3.48
N GLY A 79 11.65 -8.97 -3.04
CA GLY A 79 12.93 -8.32 -3.27
C GLY A 79 13.20 -7.20 -2.26
N PRO A 80 14.47 -6.77 -2.10
CA PRO A 80 14.84 -5.70 -1.17
C PRO A 80 14.57 -4.29 -1.72
N ASP A 81 14.38 -4.16 -3.02
CA ASP A 81 14.28 -2.86 -3.68
C ASP A 81 12.96 -2.14 -3.37
N GLN A 82 13.08 -0.95 -2.80
CA GLN A 82 11.97 -0.07 -2.46
C GLN A 82 11.77 1.10 -3.44
N HIS A 83 12.72 1.29 -4.37
CA HIS A 83 12.73 2.38 -5.33
C HIS A 83 11.63 2.21 -6.39
N PRO A 84 11.05 3.29 -6.94
CA PRO A 84 10.10 3.22 -8.06
C PRO A 84 10.64 2.35 -9.20
N GLU A 85 9.78 1.57 -9.85
CA GLU A 85 10.23 0.78 -11.00
C GLU A 85 10.63 1.70 -12.16
N SER A 86 11.89 1.63 -12.58
CA SER A 86 12.40 2.39 -13.73
C SER A 86 12.47 1.51 -14.98
N PRO A 87 12.29 2.07 -16.19
CA PRO A 87 12.49 1.32 -17.43
C PRO A 87 13.93 0.79 -17.51
N GLY A 88 14.10 -0.54 -17.47
CA GLY A 88 15.40 -1.21 -17.52
C GLY A 88 15.85 -1.88 -16.23
N ASP A 89 15.10 -1.73 -15.13
CA ASP A 89 15.37 -2.47 -13.90
C ASP A 89 15.12 -3.97 -14.10
N CYS A 90 16.01 -4.81 -13.56
CA CYS A 90 15.78 -6.25 -13.47
C CYS A 90 14.81 -6.53 -12.32
N PRO A 91 13.57 -6.96 -12.59
CA PRO A 91 12.61 -7.18 -11.52
C PRO A 91 12.99 -8.43 -10.71
N HIS A 92 12.64 -8.44 -9.43
CA HIS A 92 12.91 -9.57 -8.55
C HIS A 92 12.22 -10.83 -9.11
N PRO A 93 12.96 -11.91 -9.43
CA PRO A 93 12.42 -13.03 -10.22
C PRO A 93 11.23 -13.72 -9.56
N LEU A 94 11.27 -13.90 -8.23
CA LEU A 94 10.14 -14.50 -7.51
C LEU A 94 8.92 -13.58 -7.53
N ARG A 95 9.10 -12.27 -7.36
CA ARG A 95 8.00 -11.32 -7.40
C ARG A 95 7.31 -11.35 -8.76
N THR A 96 8.09 -11.24 -9.84
CA THR A 96 7.58 -11.29 -11.21
C THR A 96 6.81 -12.58 -11.46
N GLN A 97 7.41 -13.72 -11.12
CA GLN A 97 6.76 -15.01 -11.35
C GLN A 97 5.47 -15.19 -10.54
N LEU A 98 5.43 -14.73 -9.29
CA LEU A 98 4.22 -14.81 -8.46
C LEU A 98 3.11 -13.90 -9.00
N ILE A 99 3.46 -12.71 -9.50
CA ILE A 99 2.50 -11.80 -10.14
C ILE A 99 1.97 -12.39 -11.45
N ASP A 100 2.83 -12.95 -12.30
CA ASP A 100 2.44 -13.56 -13.57
C ASP A 100 1.43 -14.71 -13.34
N ARG A 101 1.60 -15.47 -12.25
CA ARG A 101 0.67 -16.55 -11.89
C ARG A 101 -0.72 -16.07 -11.51
N CYS A 102 -0.91 -14.81 -11.11
CA CYS A 102 -2.24 -14.27 -10.84
C CYS A 102 -3.11 -14.16 -12.10
N ASN A 103 -2.51 -14.20 -13.29
CA ASN A 103 -3.20 -14.17 -14.58
C ASN A 103 -2.88 -15.44 -15.40
N HIS A 104 -2.81 -16.59 -14.72
CA HIS A 104 -2.58 -17.88 -15.35
C HIS A 104 -3.85 -18.40 -16.04
N ILE A 105 -3.69 -19.21 -17.10
CA ILE A 105 -4.82 -19.84 -17.82
C ILE A 105 -5.64 -20.81 -16.96
N SER A 106 -5.01 -21.35 -15.91
CA SER A 106 -5.68 -22.18 -14.90
C SER A 106 -6.18 -21.30 -13.76
N ASP A 107 -7.50 -21.23 -13.60
CA ASP A 107 -8.16 -20.48 -12.53
C ASP A 107 -7.70 -20.93 -11.14
N GLU A 108 -7.35 -22.20 -10.97
CA GLU A 108 -6.86 -22.73 -9.70
C GLU A 108 -5.52 -22.11 -9.32
N ILE A 109 -4.60 -21.97 -10.28
CA ILE A 109 -3.28 -21.35 -10.06
C ILE A 109 -3.44 -19.87 -9.80
N SER A 110 -4.28 -19.19 -10.59
CA SER A 110 -4.60 -17.77 -10.41
C SER A 110 -5.18 -17.49 -9.02
N LEU A 111 -6.19 -18.26 -8.62
CA LEU A 111 -6.82 -18.12 -7.31
C LEU A 111 -5.88 -18.45 -6.15
N ALA A 112 -5.07 -19.51 -6.26
CA ALA A 112 -4.08 -19.86 -5.24
C ALA A 112 -3.05 -18.74 -5.07
N SER A 113 -2.60 -18.14 -6.16
CA SER A 113 -1.64 -17.03 -6.15
C SER A 113 -2.26 -15.75 -5.58
N LEU A 114 -3.50 -15.43 -5.94
CA LEU A 114 -4.22 -14.29 -5.35
C LEU A 114 -4.40 -14.43 -3.83
N ARG A 115 -4.70 -15.64 -3.34
CA ARG A 115 -4.78 -15.92 -1.89
C ARG A 115 -3.45 -15.70 -1.17
N LEU A 116 -2.32 -16.04 -1.80
CA LEU A 116 -1.00 -15.74 -1.25
C LEU A 116 -0.82 -14.23 -1.06
N PHE A 117 -1.14 -13.43 -2.08
CA PHE A 117 -1.05 -11.96 -1.98
C PHE A 117 -2.03 -11.39 -0.96
N GLU A 118 -3.23 -11.95 -0.83
CA GLU A 118 -4.17 -11.58 0.22
C GLU A 118 -3.56 -11.79 1.62
N GLU A 119 -2.91 -12.94 1.86
CA GLU A 119 -2.23 -13.19 3.13
C GLU A 119 -1.02 -12.27 3.37
N LEU A 120 -0.28 -11.91 2.32
CA LEU A 120 0.80 -10.92 2.43
C LEU A 120 0.26 -9.54 2.81
N LEU A 121 -0.82 -9.09 2.18
CA LEU A 121 -1.44 -7.78 2.44
C LEU A 121 -2.04 -7.67 3.84
N LYS A 122 -2.42 -8.80 4.46
CA LYS A 122 -2.85 -8.84 5.87
C LYS A 122 -1.70 -8.63 6.86
N LYS A 123 -0.43 -8.71 6.43
CA LYS A 123 0.72 -8.54 7.32
C LYS A 123 0.97 -7.05 7.59
N PRO A 124 1.19 -6.65 8.86
CA PRO A 124 1.49 -5.26 9.22
C PRO A 124 2.96 -4.93 8.90
N HIS A 125 3.34 -4.98 7.62
CA HIS A 125 4.70 -4.75 7.17
C HIS A 125 4.72 -3.84 5.93
N GLU A 126 5.23 -2.62 6.10
CA GLU A 126 5.19 -1.54 5.09
C GLU A 126 5.72 -1.98 3.72
N HIS A 127 6.80 -2.78 3.72
CA HIS A 127 7.44 -3.25 2.48
C HIS A 127 6.48 -4.01 1.56
N VAL A 128 5.43 -4.65 2.08
CA VAL A 128 4.45 -5.37 1.26
C VAL A 128 3.65 -4.38 0.42
N ALA A 129 3.02 -3.39 1.05
CA ALA A 129 2.24 -2.38 0.34
C ALA A 129 3.11 -1.55 -0.61
N ARG A 130 4.34 -1.23 -0.17
CA ARG A 130 5.29 -0.49 -0.99
C ARG A 130 5.68 -1.26 -2.25
N SER A 131 6.07 -2.53 -2.07
CA SER A 131 6.56 -3.37 -3.17
C SER A 131 5.47 -3.74 -4.18
N LEU A 132 4.23 -3.98 -3.71
CA LEU A 132 3.14 -4.42 -4.57
C LEU A 132 2.38 -3.24 -5.23
N ALA A 133 2.16 -2.15 -4.50
CA ALA A 133 1.35 -1.03 -4.98
C ALA A 133 2.16 0.25 -5.21
N LEU A 134 2.84 0.78 -4.19
CA LEU A 134 3.38 2.15 -4.26
C LEU A 134 4.48 2.31 -5.32
N ARG A 135 5.38 1.32 -5.47
CA ARG A 135 6.43 1.34 -6.49
C ARG A 135 5.88 1.45 -7.93
N ASN A 136 4.67 0.93 -8.17
CA ASN A 136 3.99 1.02 -9.45
C ASN A 136 3.25 2.35 -9.66
N LEU A 137 2.87 3.03 -8.59
CA LEU A 137 2.13 4.30 -8.64
C LEU A 137 3.05 5.51 -8.73
N GLU A 138 4.20 5.47 -8.04
CA GLU A 138 5.24 6.52 -8.08
C GLU A 138 5.74 6.74 -9.52
N THR A 139 6.06 5.67 -10.25
CA THR A 139 6.50 5.73 -11.65
C THR A 139 5.44 6.31 -12.60
N ARG A 140 4.15 6.11 -12.28
CA ARG A 140 3.04 6.61 -13.10
C ARG A 140 2.70 8.08 -12.81
N GLY A 141 3.44 8.74 -11.93
CA GLY A 141 3.26 10.16 -11.63
C GLY A 141 2.06 10.50 -10.76
N TYR A 142 1.36 9.51 -10.19
CA TYR A 142 0.18 9.77 -9.34
C TYR A 142 0.50 10.50 -8.03
N LEU A 143 1.78 10.58 -7.66
CA LEU A 143 2.29 11.28 -6.48
C LEU A 143 3.06 12.56 -6.84
N GLN A 144 3.00 13.03 -8.09
CA GLN A 144 3.46 14.39 -8.40
C GLN A 144 2.55 15.37 -7.67
N HIS A 145 2.98 15.76 -6.47
CA HIS A 145 2.57 17.00 -5.87
C HIS A 145 3.14 18.07 -6.79
N ASP A 146 2.31 18.65 -7.66
CA ASP A 146 2.70 19.89 -8.30
C ASP A 146 3.21 20.82 -7.19
N PRO A 147 4.44 21.37 -7.31
CA PRO A 147 4.80 22.48 -6.47
C PRO A 147 3.70 23.53 -6.70
N PRO A 148 3.18 24.19 -5.66
CA PRO A 148 2.39 25.38 -5.92
C PRO A 148 3.27 26.27 -6.80
N LEU A 149 2.87 26.42 -8.07
CA LEU A 149 3.53 27.37 -8.96
C LEU A 149 3.63 28.65 -8.14
N PRO A 150 4.79 29.34 -8.11
CA PRO A 150 4.81 30.69 -7.59
C PRO A 150 3.66 31.40 -8.29
N GLU A 151 2.70 31.92 -7.51
CA GLU A 151 1.77 32.89 -8.02
C GLU A 151 2.64 33.95 -8.70
N GLU A 152 2.75 33.90 -10.03
CA GLU A 152 3.06 35.11 -10.78
C GLU A 152 1.89 36.01 -10.48
N ARG A 153 2.07 36.82 -9.44
CA ARG A 153 1.26 37.98 -9.15
C ARG A 153 1.38 38.87 -10.38
N GLY A 154 0.54 38.58 -11.37
CA GLY A 154 0.24 39.51 -12.45
C GLY A 154 -0.23 40.82 -11.84
N PRO A 155 0.08 41.96 -12.48
CA PRO A 155 -0.44 43.25 -12.05
C PRO A 155 -1.98 43.20 -11.99
N PRO A 156 -2.62 43.94 -11.08
CA PRO A 156 -4.07 43.83 -10.88
C PRO A 156 -4.78 44.28 -12.15
N GLU A 157 -5.32 43.32 -12.90
CA GLU A 157 -6.19 43.60 -14.03
C GLU A 157 -7.49 44.18 -13.47
N ALA A 158 -7.86 45.35 -13.99
CA ALA A 158 -9.06 46.06 -13.62
C ALA A 158 -10.29 45.19 -13.95
N ASP A 159 -11.24 45.10 -13.02
CA ASP A 159 -12.54 44.43 -13.21
C ASP A 159 -13.18 44.87 -14.54
N PRO A 160 -13.38 43.96 -15.51
CA PRO A 160 -14.41 44.13 -16.51
C PRO A 160 -15.75 43.81 -15.86
N GLU A 161 -16.66 44.78 -15.98
CA GLU A 161 -18.04 44.78 -15.51
C GLU A 161 -18.73 43.41 -15.71
N GLU A 162 -19.44 42.94 -14.67
CA GLU A 162 -20.32 41.76 -14.70
C GLU A 162 -21.37 41.93 -15.82
N ASP A 163 -21.06 41.46 -17.02
CA ASP A 163 -22.05 41.26 -18.06
C ASP A 163 -22.62 39.85 -17.87
N GLY A 164 -23.91 39.81 -17.54
CA GLY A 164 -24.62 38.63 -17.08
C GLY A 164 -24.48 37.44 -18.03
N LEU A 165 -23.71 36.44 -17.61
CA LEU A 165 -23.74 35.13 -18.21
C LEU A 165 -25.02 34.43 -17.74
N ASP A 166 -26.04 34.44 -18.60
CA ASP A 166 -27.15 33.49 -18.54
C ASP A 166 -26.56 32.07 -18.57
N LEU A 167 -26.41 31.48 -17.40
CA LEU A 167 -26.09 30.06 -17.25
C LEU A 167 -27.36 29.29 -17.61
N GLU A 168 -27.41 28.75 -18.83
CA GLU A 168 -28.42 27.75 -19.19
C GLU A 168 -28.35 26.59 -18.19
N GLU A 169 -29.40 26.43 -17.39
CA GLU A 169 -29.50 25.35 -16.41
C GLU A 169 -29.50 24.00 -17.13
N ASP A 170 -28.51 23.16 -16.82
CA ASP A 170 -28.39 21.80 -17.35
C ASP A 170 -29.64 20.99 -16.96
N PRO A 171 -30.45 20.52 -17.93
CA PRO A 171 -31.68 19.79 -17.65
C PRO A 171 -31.45 18.45 -16.92
N TYR A 172 -30.20 17.98 -16.81
CA TYR A 172 -29.87 16.71 -16.16
C TYR A 172 -29.81 16.77 -14.62
N PHE A 173 -29.79 17.96 -14.02
CA PHE A 173 -29.70 18.13 -12.55
C PHE A 173 -31.02 18.51 -11.87
N THR A 174 -32.14 18.54 -12.59
CA THR A 174 -33.42 19.06 -12.09
C THR A 174 -34.33 18.04 -11.39
N ASP A 175 -33.81 16.86 -11.02
CA ASP A 175 -34.60 15.85 -10.29
C ASP A 175 -34.16 15.72 -8.82
N GLY A 176 -34.75 16.60 -8.00
CA GLY A 176 -35.42 16.24 -6.74
C GLY A 176 -34.64 15.45 -5.68
N TYR A 177 -33.92 16.15 -4.81
CA TYR A 177 -33.74 15.70 -3.41
C TYR A 177 -34.64 16.52 -2.48
N PRO A 178 -35.71 15.95 -1.91
CA PRO A 178 -36.49 16.64 -0.89
C PRO A 178 -35.78 16.54 0.46
N GLY A 179 -35.35 17.68 0.99
CA GLY A 179 -35.12 17.85 2.42
C GLY A 179 -33.67 18.04 2.86
N ALA A 180 -33.11 19.23 2.61
CA ALA A 180 -32.08 19.79 3.47
C ALA A 180 -32.14 21.32 3.37
N SER A 181 -33.10 21.90 4.07
CA SER A 181 -33.14 23.32 4.37
C SER A 181 -31.92 23.69 5.22
N PHE A 182 -30.85 24.17 4.60
CA PHE A 182 -29.81 24.94 5.29
C PHE A 182 -30.01 26.41 4.97
N GLY A 183 -30.53 27.12 5.98
CA GLY A 183 -30.87 28.53 5.91
C GLY A 183 -29.69 29.39 5.50
N VAL A 184 -29.97 30.30 4.57
CA VAL A 184 -29.16 31.47 4.26
C VAL A 184 -29.00 32.30 5.53
N VAL A 185 -27.84 32.23 6.18
CA VAL A 185 -27.42 33.27 7.11
C VAL A 185 -26.66 34.33 6.30
N LYS A 186 -27.38 35.40 6.02
CA LYS A 186 -26.91 36.66 5.44
C LYS A 186 -25.71 37.19 6.24
N LYS A 187 -24.53 37.28 5.64
CA LYS A 187 -23.40 38.05 6.20
C LYS A 187 -23.79 39.53 6.20
N ILE A 188 -23.85 40.13 7.40
CA ILE A 188 -23.99 41.57 7.61
C ILE A 188 -22.60 42.22 7.43
N PRO A 189 -22.48 43.41 6.81
CA PRO A 189 -21.18 44.04 6.56
C PRO A 189 -20.54 44.52 7.86
N MET A 190 -19.22 44.30 8.00
CA MET A 190 -18.42 44.84 9.09
C MET A 190 -18.26 46.36 8.92
N GLY A 191 -18.95 47.11 9.79
CA GLY A 191 -18.72 48.53 10.03
C GLY A 191 -17.71 48.73 11.15
N THR A 192 -16.65 49.46 10.83
CA THR A 192 -15.62 50.03 11.70
C THR A 192 -16.13 50.65 13.01
N GLY A 193 -15.56 50.26 14.15
CA GLY A 193 -15.79 50.91 15.44
C GLY A 193 -14.74 50.54 16.49
N ARG A 194 -13.90 51.52 16.84
CA ARG A 194 -12.87 51.49 17.91
C ARG A 194 -13.46 51.11 19.28
N GLY A 195 -12.67 50.43 20.12
CA GLY A 195 -12.75 50.64 21.58
C GLY A 195 -12.44 49.45 22.50
N GLN A 196 -11.30 49.54 23.17
CA GLN A 196 -10.99 49.10 24.56
C GLN A 196 -10.91 47.60 24.94
N VAL A 197 -9.64 47.17 25.12
CA VAL A 197 -9.01 46.56 26.32
C VAL A 197 -9.94 46.11 27.47
N SER A 198 -9.92 44.81 27.82
CA SER A 198 -9.48 44.36 29.15
C SER A 198 -9.23 42.85 29.22
N GLU A 199 -8.04 42.56 29.72
CA GLU A 199 -7.52 41.32 30.27
C GLU A 199 -8.32 40.86 31.51
N VAL A 200 -8.65 39.57 31.63
CA VAL A 200 -8.65 38.87 32.94
C VAL A 200 -8.54 37.34 32.78
N VAL A 201 -7.58 36.78 33.52
CA VAL A 201 -7.31 35.36 33.81
C VAL A 201 -8.22 34.86 34.92
N SER A 202 -8.57 33.56 34.89
CA SER A 202 -8.85 32.61 36.01
C SER A 202 -10.05 31.73 35.66
N ARG A 203 -10.12 30.43 35.93
CA ARG A 203 -9.28 29.46 36.66
C ARG A 203 -9.77 28.08 36.22
#